data_AF-A0A916HPG0-F1
#
_entry.id   AF-A0A916HPG0-F1
#
_cell.length_a   1.000
_cell.length_b   1.000
_cell.length_c   1.000
_cell.angle_alpha   90.00
_cell.angle_beta   90.00
_cell.angle_gamma   90.00
#
_symmetry.space_group_name_H-M   'P 1'
#
loop_
_entity.id
_entity.type
_entity.pdbx_description
1 polymer ?
#
loop_
_entity_poly.entity_id
_entity_poly.type
_entity_poly.pdbx_seq_one_letter_code
_entity_poly.pdbx_strand_id
1 'polypeptide(L)' 'MNINTAFLNSISPEAKAMIINSIAAHYDTTADAIIEEVCAEDAEGLLDYMVEPARSAASVLMQKHGFR' A
#
# COMPACT_ATOMS: atom_id res chain seq x y z
N MET A 1 -1.83 -13.40 7.44
CA MET A 1 -1.25 -12.49 6.43
C MET A 1 -2.40 -11.70 5.83
N ASN A 2 -2.41 -10.38 5.99
CA ASN A 2 -3.50 -9.54 5.51
C ASN A 2 -3.49 -9.37 3.98
N ILE A 3 -4.58 -8.85 3.41
CA ILE A 3 -4.73 -8.67 1.96
C ILE A 3 -3.69 -7.68 1.39
N ASN A 4 -3.35 -6.65 2.16
CA ASN A 4 -2.36 -5.64 1.79
C ASN A 4 -0.98 -6.29 1.55
N THR A 5 -0.54 -7.17 2.46
CA THR A 5 0.73 -7.91 2.38
C THR A 5 0.76 -8.77 1.13
N ALA A 6 -0.33 -9.50 0.86
CA ALA A 6 -0.45 -10.33 -0.33
C ALA A 6 -0.34 -9.49 -1.61
N PHE A 7 -1.01 -8.34 -1.66
CA PHE A 7 -0.94 -7.41 -2.77
C PHE A 7 0.46 -6.82 -2.96
N LEU A 8 1.06 -6.27 -1.90
CA LEU A 8 2.39 -5.65 -1.94
C LEU A 8 3.49 -6.64 -2.35
N ASN A 9 3.32 -7.93 -2.05
CA ASN A 9 4.23 -8.98 -2.50
C ASN A 9 3.98 -9.43 -3.95
N SER A 10 2.84 -9.07 -4.55
CA SER A 10 2.47 -9.44 -5.93
C SER A 10 2.93 -8.41 -6.98
N ILE A 11 3.36 -7.23 -6.56
CA ILE A 11 3.78 -6.12 -7.42
C ILE A 11 5.31 -5.96 -7.43
N SER A 12 5.83 -5.14 -8.34
CA SER A 12 7.28 -4.91 -8.41
C SER A 12 7.80 -4.12 -7.19
N PRO A 13 9.09 -4.27 -6.83
CA PRO A 13 9.69 -3.51 -5.74
C PRO A 13 9.55 -1.99 -5.91
N GLU A 14 9.62 -1.48 -7.14
CA GLU A 14 9.47 -0.06 -7.45
C GLU A 14 8.04 0.42 -7.21
N ALA A 15 7.03 -0.36 -7.62
CA ALA A 15 5.63 -0.06 -7.37
C ALA A 15 5.30 -0.11 -5.87
N LYS A 16 5.85 -1.09 -5.14
CA LYS A 16 5.74 -1.17 -3.68
C LYS A 16 6.36 0.06 -3.02
N ALA A 17 7.59 0.43 -3.40
CA ALA A 17 8.26 1.61 -2.85
C ALA A 17 7.47 2.90 -3.13
N MET A 18 6.90 3.06 -4.32
CA MET A 18 6.04 4.21 -4.66
C MET A 18 4.84 4.31 -3.70
N ILE A 19 4.12 3.21 -3.47
CA ILE A 19 2.95 3.17 -2.60
C ILE A 19 3.34 3.51 -1.16
N ILE A 20 4.33 2.81 -0.61
CA ILE A 20 4.76 2.97 0.78
C ILE A 20 5.27 4.38 1.03
N ASN A 21 6.10 4.93 0.13
CA ASN A 21 6.62 6.29 0.27
C ASN A 21 5.51 7.34 0.16
N SER A 22 4.48 7.10 -0.67
CA SER A 22 3.33 8.02 -0.75
C SER A 22 2.54 8.07 0.55
N ILE A 23 2.35 6.93 1.22
CA ILE A 23 1.65 6.87 2.52
C ILE A 23 2.53 7.51 3.59
N ALA A 24 3.82 7.17 3.63
CA ALA A 24 4.78 7.71 4.59
C ALA A 24 4.83 9.24 4.52
N ALA A 25 4.86 9.81 3.31
CA ALA A 25 4.80 11.24 3.10
C ALA A 25 3.46 11.88 3.54
N HIS A 26 2.35 11.16 3.40
CA HIS A 26 1.03 11.66 3.83
C HIS A 26 0.91 11.78 5.35
N TYR A 27 1.46 10.81 6.08
CA TYR A 27 1.38 10.73 7.54
C TYR A 27 2.63 11.27 8.28
N ASP A 28 3.57 11.88 7.54
CA ASP A 28 4.84 12.39 8.08
C ASP A 28 5.61 11.35 8.91
N THR A 29 5.75 10.15 8.35
CA THR A 29 6.39 8.99 8.99
C THR A 29 7.37 8.30 8.04
N THR A 30 7.97 7.20 8.49
CA THR A 30 8.96 6.43 7.72
C THR A 30 8.31 5.30 6.91
N ALA A 31 8.97 4.88 5.83
CA ALA A 31 8.54 3.73 5.04
C ALA A 31 8.46 2.44 5.87
N ASP A 32 9.42 2.22 6.78
CA ASP A 32 9.46 1.03 7.64
C ASP A 32 8.24 0.98 8.57
N ALA A 33 7.89 2.11 9.20
CA ALA A 33 6.69 2.21 10.05
C ALA A 33 5.40 1.94 9.25
N ILE A 34 5.31 2.44 8.02
CA ILE A 34 4.16 2.13 7.14
C ILE A 34 4.12 0.66 6.78
N ILE A 35 5.25 0.03 6.49
CA ILE A 35 5.28 -1.41 6.16
C ILE A 35 4.79 -2.23 7.34
N GLU A 36 5.23 -1.92 8.56
CA GLU A 36 4.76 -2.58 9.79
C GLU A 36 3.25 -2.41 9.96
N GLU A 37 2.75 -1.18 9.83
CA GLU A 37 1.33 -0.82 9.97
C GLU A 37 0.47 -1.53 8.91
N VAL A 38 0.73 -1.32 7.62
CA VAL A 38 -0.16 -1.81 6.56
C VAL A 38 -0.07 -3.32 6.35
N CYS A 39 0.94 -3.99 6.92
CA CYS A 39 1.08 -5.45 6.89
C CYS A 39 0.59 -6.14 8.18
N ALA A 40 0.18 -5.37 9.19
CA ALA A 40 -0.39 -5.90 10.44
C ALA A 40 -1.67 -6.72 10.16
N GLU A 41 -1.96 -7.70 11.02
CA GLU A 41 -3.08 -8.62 10.80
C GLU A 41 -4.44 -7.92 10.76
N ASP A 42 -4.57 -6.82 11.51
CA ASP A 42 -5.75 -5.98 11.70
C ASP A 42 -5.69 -4.65 10.92
N ALA A 43 -4.74 -4.49 9.99
CA ALA A 43 -4.63 -3.27 9.19
C ALA A 43 -5.90 -3.02 8.36
N GLU A 44 -6.27 -1.75 8.23
CA GLU A 44 -7.34 -1.31 7.34
C GLU A 44 -6.99 -1.57 5.86
N GLY A 45 -7.94 -1.32 4.96
CA GLY A 45 -7.69 -1.41 3.52
C GLY A 45 -6.55 -0.49 3.09
N LEU A 46 -5.61 -0.98 2.27
CA LEU A 46 -4.46 -0.17 1.84
C LEU A 46 -4.83 1.20 1.26
N LEU A 47 -5.95 1.27 0.53
CA LEU A 47 -6.40 2.51 -0.11
C LEU A 47 -6.90 3.57 0.90
N ASP A 48 -7.25 3.16 2.13
CA ASP A 48 -7.69 4.07 3.18
C ASP A 48 -6.54 4.90 3.76
N TYR A 49 -5.31 4.38 3.63
CA TYR A 49 -4.08 5.09 3.99
C TYR A 49 -3.57 6.04 2.88
N MET A 50 -4.16 5.99 1.69
CA MET A 50 -3.61 6.69 0.52
C MET A 50 -4.43 7.92 0.14
N VAL A 51 -3.73 8.92 -0.40
CA VAL A 51 -4.33 10.12 -1.00
C VAL A 51 -4.13 10.17 -2.51
N GLU A 52 -4.93 10.99 -3.20
CA GLU A 52 -4.79 11.19 -4.63
C GLU A 52 -3.48 11.94 -4.98
N PRO A 53 -2.87 11.66 -6.15
CA PRO A 53 -3.32 10.72 -7.19
C PRO A 53 -2.85 9.27 -6.98
N ALA A 54 -2.01 9.02 -5.97
CA ALA A 54 -1.40 7.70 -5.75
C ALA A 54 -2.45 6.62 -5.41
N ARG A 55 -3.52 6.99 -4.69
CA ARG A 55 -4.63 6.09 -4.37
C ARG A 55 -5.28 5.50 -5.62
N SER A 56 -5.62 6.34 -6.60
CA SER A 56 -6.19 5.88 -7.87
C SER A 56 -5.25 4.95 -8.63
N ALA A 57 -3.95 5.27 -8.68
CA ALA A 57 -2.95 4.41 -9.33
C ALA A 57 -2.83 3.04 -8.63
N ALA A 58 -2.82 3.02 -7.30
CA ALA A 58 -2.78 1.79 -6.51
C ALA A 58 -4.05 0.94 -6.73
N SER A 59 -5.23 1.55 -6.78
CA SER A 59 -6.48 0.84 -7.08
C SER A 59 -6.42 0.11 -8.44
N VAL A 60 -5.86 0.75 -9.46
CA VAL A 60 -5.68 0.12 -10.78
C VAL A 60 -4.70 -1.05 -10.71
N LEU A 61 -3.61 -0.93 -9.95
CA LEU A 61 -2.67 -2.03 -9.73
C LEU A 61 -3.31 -3.19 -8.97
N MET A 62 -4.08 -2.92 -7.91
CA MET A 62 -4.81 -3.94 -7.17
C MET A 62 -5.75 -4.72 -8.10
N GLN A 63 -6.55 -4.01 -8.90
CA GLN A 63 -7.45 -4.61 -9.89
C GLN A 63 -6.71 -5.48 -10.92
N LYS A 64 -5.57 -4.99 -11.44
CA LYS A 64 -4.73 -5.73 -12.39
C LYS A 64 -4.20 -7.04 -11.80
N HIS A 65 -3.95 -7.07 -10.50
CA HIS A 65 -3.40 -8.23 -9.78
C HIS A 65 -4.47 -9.10 -9.09
N GLY A 66 -5.76 -8.79 -9.25
CA GLY A 66 -6.87 -9.58 -8.70
C GLY A 66 -7.17 -9.31 -7.22
N PHE A 67 -6.65 -8.22 -6.66
CA PHE A 67 -6.99 -7.75 -5.32
C PHE A 67 -8.10 -6.70 -5.48
N ARG A 68 -9.33 -7.02 -5.10
CA ARG A 68 -10.49 -6.14 -5.25
C ARG A 68 -11.26 -6.06 -3.95
#